data_AF-A0A1Y4CU95-F1
#
_entry.id   AF-A0A1Y4CU95-F1
#
_cell.length_a   1.000
_cell.length_b   1.000
_cell.length_c   1.000
_cell.angle_alpha   90.00
_cell.angle_beta   90.00
_cell.angle_gamma   90.00
#
_symmetry.space_group_name_H-M   'P 1'
#
loop_
_entity.id
_entity.type
_entity.pdbx_description
1 polymer ?
#
loop_
_entity_poly.entity_id
_entity_poly.type
_entity_poly.pdbx_seq_one_letter_code
_entity_poly.pdbx_strand_id
1 'polypeptide(L)'
;MRIAVGLGQQRGEKELEAQGIKRRDFMKFCTAVAVTMGLGPSFAPKVAEALTGKRPSVVYLHEAECTGCSEALLRTVDPYLDSLILDTISLDYHETIMAAAGEAAEEALEKAIANPDGFVCVVEGAIPTKDNGNYGYISNHTMLSMVRRIVPKAKVTICMGTCSCYGGIQSAKPNPTGSLGLNDALADLGVKAICLPGCPPNPLNFVGLVVAYLTGQKIELDDYYRPLMFYGSTVHELCERKKHFDAGEFAPSFDSEEARKGWCLYDLGCKGPGTYNNCPKALFNQTSWPVAAGHPCIGCSEPNFWDDMTPFYEN
;
A
#
# COMPACT_ATOMS: atom_id res chain seq x y z
N MET A 1 -33.30 6.89 12.15
CA MET A 1 -32.00 7.18 11.49
C MET A 1 -31.32 8.29 12.29
N ARG A 2 -30.42 7.92 13.22
CA ARG A 2 -29.63 8.87 14.01
C ARG A 2 -28.21 8.34 14.00
N ILE A 3 -27.38 8.88 13.12
CA ILE A 3 -25.94 8.59 13.08
C ILE A 3 -25.33 9.54 14.11
N ALA A 4 -24.94 9.01 15.26
CA ALA A 4 -24.14 9.75 16.22
C ALA A 4 -22.68 9.64 15.76
N VAL A 5 -22.09 10.79 15.43
CA VAL A 5 -20.67 10.92 15.11
C VAL A 5 -19.88 10.64 16.39
N GLY A 6 -19.19 9.48 16.43
CA GLY A 6 -18.36 9.06 17.54
C GLY A 6 -17.09 9.90 17.63
N LEU A 7 -17.15 10.96 18.44
CA LEU A 7 -15.98 11.70 18.91
C LEU A 7 -15.22 10.81 19.92
N GLY A 8 -14.30 9.99 19.41
CA GLY A 8 -13.17 9.36 20.11
C GLY A 8 -13.20 9.29 21.64
N GLN A 9 -14.13 8.55 22.24
CA GLN A 9 -14.12 8.26 23.67
C GLN A 9 -14.34 6.76 23.95
N GLN A 10 -13.27 6.06 24.38
CA GLN A 10 -13.24 4.79 25.14
C GLN A 10 -14.36 3.75 24.89
N ARG A 11 -14.85 3.58 23.65
CA ARG A 11 -15.97 2.66 23.35
C ARG A 11 -15.89 1.94 22.00
N GLY A 12 -14.70 1.80 21.40
CA GLY A 12 -14.55 1.18 20.07
C GLY A 12 -15.22 -0.20 19.92
N GLU A 13 -15.09 -1.12 20.89
CA GLU A 13 -15.78 -2.42 20.81
C GLU A 13 -17.32 -2.31 20.84
N LYS A 14 -17.88 -1.36 21.61
CA LYS A 14 -19.34 -1.14 21.67
C LYS A 14 -19.86 -0.44 20.42
N GLU A 15 -19.04 0.38 19.78
CA GLU A 15 -19.33 1.04 18.52
C GLU A 15 -19.30 0.03 17.36
N LEU A 16 -18.31 -0.87 17.33
CA LEU A 16 -18.24 -2.01 16.40
C LEU A 16 -19.47 -2.92 16.52
N GLU A 17 -19.88 -3.27 17.75
CA GLU A 17 -21.10 -4.06 17.98
C GLU A 17 -22.36 -3.31 17.52
N ALA A 18 -22.44 -1.99 17.73
CA ALA A 18 -23.56 -1.17 17.26
C ALA A 18 -23.62 -1.05 15.72
N GLN A 19 -22.49 -1.21 15.03
CA GLN A 19 -22.38 -1.24 13.58
C GLN A 19 -22.60 -2.65 12.99
N GLY A 20 -22.87 -3.66 13.83
CA GLY A 20 -23.14 -5.03 13.40
C GLY A 20 -21.89 -5.90 13.20
N ILE A 21 -20.69 -5.38 13.52
CA ILE A 21 -19.44 -6.14 13.47
C ILE A 21 -19.36 -7.02 14.72
N LYS A 22 -19.34 -8.34 14.53
CA LYS A 22 -19.20 -9.27 15.66
C LYS A 22 -17.77 -9.20 16.19
N ARG A 23 -17.61 -9.08 17.51
CA ARG A 23 -16.30 -9.13 18.20
C ARG A 23 -15.41 -10.29 17.75
N ARG A 24 -15.99 -11.46 17.46
CA ARG A 24 -15.24 -12.63 16.97
C ARG A 24 -14.57 -12.37 15.63
N ASP A 25 -15.25 -11.72 14.70
CA ASP A 25 -14.73 -11.48 13.35
C ASP A 25 -13.65 -10.39 13.40
N PHE A 26 -13.87 -9.33 14.18
CA PHE A 26 -12.82 -8.34 14.48
C PHE A 26 -11.55 -8.94 15.12
N MET A 27 -11.68 -9.96 15.97
CA MET A 27 -10.49 -10.63 16.54
C MET A 27 -9.77 -11.54 15.53
N LYS A 28 -10.47 -12.09 14.53
CA LYS A 28 -9.82 -12.83 13.42
C LYS A 28 -9.02 -11.87 12.55
N PHE A 29 -9.52 -10.67 12.29
CA PHE A 29 -8.76 -9.63 11.62
C PHE A 29 -7.45 -9.37 12.35
N CYS A 30 -7.56 -9.02 13.63
CA CYS A 30 -6.42 -8.63 14.43
C CYS A 30 -5.36 -9.74 14.44
N THR A 31 -5.80 -10.99 14.35
CA THR A 31 -4.96 -12.17 14.14
C THR A 31 -4.31 -12.18 12.76
N ALA A 32 -5.07 -11.96 11.69
CA ALA A 32 -4.54 -11.91 10.32
C ALA A 32 -3.48 -10.81 10.14
N VAL A 33 -3.70 -9.61 10.68
CA VAL A 33 -2.70 -8.55 10.67
C VAL A 33 -1.48 -8.91 11.51
N ALA A 34 -1.66 -9.41 12.73
CA ALA A 34 -0.53 -9.86 13.54
C ALA A 34 0.32 -10.94 12.83
N VAL A 35 -0.31 -11.89 12.15
CA VAL A 35 0.38 -12.93 11.36
C VAL A 35 1.08 -12.34 10.13
N THR A 36 0.46 -11.36 9.47
CA THR A 36 1.04 -10.64 8.32
C THR A 36 2.29 -9.88 8.77
N MET A 37 2.25 -9.27 9.96
CA MET A 37 3.38 -8.59 10.61
C MET A 37 4.43 -9.55 11.23
N GLY A 38 4.20 -10.86 11.21
CA GLY A 38 5.11 -11.86 11.80
C GLY A 38 5.04 -12.02 13.32
N LEU A 39 4.05 -11.43 14.00
CA LEU A 39 3.92 -11.40 15.47
C LEU A 39 3.10 -12.57 16.05
N GLY A 40 2.53 -13.40 15.18
CA GLY A 40 1.72 -14.57 15.55
C GLY A 40 0.34 -14.22 16.13
N PRO A 41 -0.57 -15.20 16.29
CA PRO A 41 -1.96 -14.95 16.67
C PRO A 41 -2.17 -14.34 18.06
N SER A 42 -1.23 -14.56 18.98
CA SER A 42 -1.31 -14.07 20.37
C SER A 42 -1.23 -12.54 20.47
N PHE A 43 -0.76 -11.86 19.43
CA PHE A 43 -0.68 -10.40 19.37
C PHE A 43 -2.02 -9.73 19.01
N ALA A 44 -3.04 -10.50 18.61
CA ALA A 44 -4.33 -9.98 18.16
C ALA A 44 -4.99 -8.98 19.15
N PRO A 45 -4.99 -9.18 20.49
CA PRO A 45 -5.59 -8.20 21.41
C PRO A 45 -4.90 -6.83 21.38
N LYS A 46 -3.58 -6.79 21.14
CA LYS A 46 -2.82 -5.54 21.07
C LYS A 46 -3.08 -4.81 19.75
N VAL A 47 -3.28 -5.56 18.68
CA VAL A 47 -3.77 -5.03 17.40
C VAL A 47 -5.17 -4.42 17.60
N ALA A 48 -6.09 -5.13 18.26
CA ALA A 48 -7.44 -4.65 18.55
C ALA A 48 -7.47 -3.34 19.36
N GLU A 49 -6.62 -3.22 20.40
CA GLU A 49 -6.49 -2.00 21.19
C GLU A 49 -6.02 -0.81 20.35
N ALA A 50 -5.01 -1.01 19.51
CA ALA A 50 -4.49 0.03 18.63
C ALA A 50 -5.54 0.58 17.67
N LEU A 51 -6.41 -0.31 17.17
CA LEU A 51 -7.44 0.01 16.19
C LEU A 51 -8.73 0.61 16.79
N THR A 52 -8.84 0.67 18.12
CA THR A 52 -10.01 1.19 18.84
C THR A 52 -9.70 2.43 19.70
N GLY A 53 -8.48 2.97 19.56
CA GLY A 53 -7.98 4.15 20.28
C GLY A 53 -8.31 5.51 19.64
N LYS A 54 -7.54 6.55 19.97
CA LYS A 54 -7.66 7.86 19.32
C LYS A 54 -7.24 7.72 17.84
N ARG A 55 -8.14 8.06 16.94
CA ARG A 55 -7.94 7.94 15.49
C ARG A 55 -6.92 8.97 14.98
N PRO A 56 -5.76 8.55 14.44
CA PRO A 56 -4.81 9.48 13.84
C PRO A 56 -5.42 10.11 12.58
N SER A 57 -5.15 11.40 12.40
CA SER A 57 -5.47 12.12 11.15
C SER A 57 -4.61 11.58 10.01
N VAL A 58 -5.25 11.30 8.87
CA VAL A 58 -4.62 10.82 7.64
C VAL A 58 -5.00 11.74 6.49
N VAL A 59 -3.98 12.26 5.80
CA VAL A 59 -4.09 13.03 4.56
C VAL A 59 -3.57 12.16 3.43
N TYR A 60 -4.46 11.77 2.50
CA TYR A 60 -4.15 10.93 1.35
C TYR A 60 -4.08 11.79 0.08
N LEU A 61 -2.89 11.96 -0.47
CA LEU A 61 -2.62 12.77 -1.67
C LEU A 61 -2.54 11.88 -2.91
N HIS A 62 -3.12 12.34 -4.00
CA HIS A 62 -2.99 11.74 -5.33
C HIS A 62 -2.06 12.59 -6.19
N GLU A 63 -1.13 11.95 -6.87
CA GLU A 63 -0.15 12.63 -7.75
C GLU A 63 -0.26 12.03 -9.16
N ALA A 64 0.84 11.64 -9.83
CA ALA A 64 0.74 10.91 -11.09
C ALA A 64 0.40 9.43 -10.82
N GLU A 65 -0.88 9.10 -10.84
CA GLU A 65 -1.41 7.79 -10.45
C GLU A 65 -2.50 7.26 -11.40
N CYS A 66 -3.02 6.07 -11.07
CA CYS A 66 -4.12 5.41 -11.78
C CYS A 66 -5.27 5.03 -10.85
N THR A 67 -5.24 5.48 -9.60
CA THR A 67 -6.19 5.17 -8.52
C THR A 67 -6.25 3.69 -8.12
N GLY A 68 -5.40 2.85 -8.71
CA GLY A 68 -5.34 1.42 -8.41
C GLY A 68 -4.88 1.13 -6.97
N CYS A 69 -4.08 1.99 -6.35
CA CYS A 69 -3.66 1.78 -4.96
C CYS A 69 -4.77 2.18 -3.98
N SER A 70 -5.50 3.25 -4.28
CA SER A 70 -6.74 3.59 -3.59
C SER A 70 -7.75 2.45 -3.69
N GLU A 71 -8.02 1.95 -4.90
CA GLU A 71 -8.92 0.81 -5.10
C GLU A 71 -8.45 -0.43 -4.31
N ALA A 72 -7.15 -0.71 -4.26
CA ALA A 72 -6.61 -1.78 -3.44
C ALA A 72 -6.90 -1.57 -1.95
N LEU A 73 -6.73 -0.35 -1.44
CA LEU A 73 -7.11 0.01 -0.05
C LEU A 73 -8.61 -0.24 0.19
N LEU A 74 -9.48 0.11 -0.76
CA LEU A 74 -10.92 -0.17 -0.67
C LEU A 74 -11.25 -1.68 -0.64
N ARG A 75 -10.31 -2.56 -1.00
CA ARG A 75 -10.46 -4.04 -0.92
C ARG A 75 -10.00 -4.65 0.40
N THR A 76 -9.66 -3.86 1.42
CA THR A 76 -9.52 -4.42 2.77
C THR A 76 -10.85 -5.04 3.22
N VAL A 77 -10.81 -6.25 3.78
CA VAL A 77 -12.02 -6.99 4.19
C VAL A 77 -12.04 -7.38 5.66
N ASP A 78 -10.89 -7.29 6.31
CA ASP A 78 -10.73 -7.49 7.74
C ASP A 78 -9.64 -6.46 8.08
N PRO A 79 -9.98 -5.29 8.66
CA PRO A 79 -11.33 -4.75 8.68
C PRO A 79 -11.73 -4.39 7.25
N TYR A 80 -13.02 -4.17 7.04
CA TYR A 80 -13.46 -3.43 5.86
C TYR A 80 -13.04 -1.96 5.97
N LEU A 81 -13.08 -1.25 4.84
CA LEU A 81 -12.68 0.15 4.80
C LEU A 81 -13.51 1.01 5.77
N ASP A 82 -14.80 0.71 5.91
CA ASP A 82 -15.69 1.41 6.84
C ASP A 82 -15.16 1.36 8.28
N SER A 83 -14.77 0.19 8.80
CA SER A 83 -14.22 0.08 10.15
C SER A 83 -12.84 0.72 10.23
N LEU A 84 -12.04 0.70 9.15
CA LEU A 84 -10.77 1.42 9.10
C LEU A 84 -10.99 2.93 9.29
N ILE A 85 -11.88 3.57 8.52
CA ILE A 85 -12.08 5.03 8.54
C ILE A 85 -13.01 5.53 9.66
N LEU A 86 -13.88 4.66 10.19
CA LEU A 86 -14.78 5.00 11.28
C LEU A 86 -14.12 4.80 12.64
N ASP A 87 -13.34 3.72 12.80
CA ASP A 87 -12.89 3.27 14.11
C ASP A 87 -11.36 3.37 14.29
N THR A 88 -10.58 3.21 13.22
CA THR A 88 -9.10 3.16 13.32
C THR A 88 -8.42 4.48 13.00
N ILE A 89 -8.73 5.10 11.85
CA ILE A 89 -8.11 6.36 11.39
C ILE A 89 -9.17 7.44 11.17
N SER A 90 -8.75 8.69 11.10
CA SER A 90 -9.58 9.79 10.58
C SER A 90 -9.03 10.14 9.20
N LEU A 91 -9.68 9.65 8.15
CA LEU A 91 -9.31 9.96 6.78
C LEU A 91 -9.85 11.34 6.41
N ASP A 92 -9.05 12.37 6.73
CA ASP A 92 -9.49 13.77 6.71
C ASP A 92 -9.39 14.39 5.32
N TYR A 93 -8.62 13.79 4.42
CA TYR A 93 -8.53 14.16 3.00
C TYR A 93 -8.25 12.94 2.13
N HIS A 94 -9.08 12.72 1.11
CA HIS A 94 -8.92 11.69 0.09
C HIS A 94 -9.83 11.99 -1.11
N GLU A 95 -9.26 12.39 -2.24
CA GLU A 95 -10.00 12.96 -3.37
C GLU A 95 -11.02 12.00 -3.99
N THR A 96 -10.73 10.70 -4.02
CA THR A 96 -11.63 9.68 -4.59
C THR A 96 -12.96 9.53 -3.85
N ILE A 97 -12.99 9.68 -2.52
CA ILE A 97 -14.16 9.30 -1.70
C ILE A 97 -14.68 10.41 -0.78
N MET A 98 -13.99 11.56 -0.71
CA MET A 98 -14.44 12.67 0.12
C MET A 98 -15.72 13.32 -0.45
N ALA A 99 -16.55 13.85 0.44
CA ALA A 99 -17.81 14.49 0.03
C ALA A 99 -17.63 15.91 -0.52
N ALA A 100 -16.61 16.64 -0.04
CA ALA A 100 -16.34 18.01 -0.47
C ALA A 100 -15.58 18.05 -1.81
N ALA A 101 -15.75 19.12 -2.58
CA ALA A 101 -15.08 19.35 -3.86
C ALA A 101 -14.70 20.83 -4.01
N GLY A 102 -13.78 21.14 -4.93
CA GLY A 102 -13.31 22.50 -5.20
C GLY A 102 -12.73 23.16 -3.94
N GLU A 103 -13.07 24.44 -3.73
CA GLU A 103 -12.58 25.23 -2.58
C GLU A 103 -12.88 24.57 -1.22
N ALA A 104 -14.01 23.87 -1.09
CA ALA A 104 -14.34 23.16 0.15
C ALA A 104 -13.43 21.95 0.41
N ALA A 105 -12.93 21.30 -0.65
CA ALA A 105 -11.93 20.24 -0.52
C ALA A 105 -10.56 20.83 -0.15
N GLU A 106 -10.20 21.99 -0.70
CA GLU A 106 -8.97 22.71 -0.33
C GLU A 106 -9.02 23.16 1.14
N GLU A 107 -10.15 23.69 1.62
CA GLU A 107 -10.33 24.04 3.04
C GLU A 107 -10.18 22.81 3.94
N ALA A 108 -10.74 21.66 3.54
CA ALA A 108 -10.59 20.41 4.27
C ALA A 108 -9.12 19.97 4.35
N LEU A 109 -8.37 20.08 3.25
CA LEU A 109 -6.93 19.81 3.21
C LEU A 109 -6.16 20.75 4.15
N GLU A 110 -6.38 22.06 4.06
CA GLU A 110 -5.71 23.04 4.92
C GLU A 110 -5.98 22.78 6.40
N LYS A 111 -7.24 22.45 6.74
CA LYS A 111 -7.63 22.09 8.10
C LYS A 111 -6.92 20.83 8.59
N ALA A 112 -6.81 19.81 7.74
CA ALA A 112 -6.15 18.55 8.08
C ALA A 112 -4.64 18.74 8.31
N ILE A 113 -3.95 19.50 7.45
CA ILE A 113 -2.50 19.73 7.60
C ILE A 113 -2.16 20.72 8.72
N ALA A 114 -3.13 21.52 9.17
CA ALA A 114 -3.01 22.41 10.34
C ALA A 114 -3.41 21.74 11.66
N ASN A 115 -3.75 20.45 11.66
CA ASN A 115 -4.17 19.72 12.85
C ASN A 115 -3.08 19.78 13.94
N PRO A 116 -3.37 20.30 15.16
CA PRO A 116 -2.38 20.41 16.23
C PRO A 116 -1.90 19.04 16.75
N ASP A 117 -2.70 17.99 16.57
CA ASP A 117 -2.29 16.61 16.85
C ASP A 117 -1.37 16.03 15.75
N GLY A 118 -1.09 16.78 14.67
CA GLY A 118 -0.38 16.33 13.48
C GLY A 118 -1.16 15.32 12.65
N PHE A 119 -0.55 14.87 11.56
CA PHE A 119 -1.17 13.95 10.61
C PHE A 119 -0.16 12.97 10.02
N VAL A 120 -0.65 11.83 9.55
CA VAL A 120 0.07 10.91 8.68
C VAL A 120 -0.23 11.30 7.23
N CYS A 121 0.80 11.42 6.41
CA CYS A 121 0.65 11.69 4.99
C CYS A 121 0.82 10.39 4.19
N VAL A 122 -0.20 10.04 3.40
CA VAL A 122 -0.11 8.94 2.44
C VAL A 122 -0.05 9.57 1.04
N VAL A 123 0.88 9.11 0.22
CA VAL A 123 1.06 9.61 -1.16
C VAL A 123 0.87 8.45 -2.13
N GLU A 124 -0.08 8.58 -3.04
CA GLU A 124 -0.29 7.71 -4.18
C GLU A 124 0.16 8.42 -5.46
N GLY A 125 0.97 7.74 -6.27
CA GLY A 125 1.46 8.31 -7.54
C GLY A 125 2.85 8.93 -7.49
N ALA A 126 3.50 8.99 -8.65
CA ALA A 126 4.81 9.63 -8.77
C ALA A 126 4.68 11.14 -8.83
N ILE A 127 5.80 11.83 -8.64
CA ILE A 127 5.85 13.29 -8.68
C ILE A 127 6.42 13.74 -10.03
N PRO A 128 5.63 14.32 -10.95
CA PRO A 128 6.15 14.92 -12.17
C PRO A 128 7.03 16.13 -11.83
N THR A 129 8.31 16.12 -12.22
CA THR A 129 9.26 17.20 -11.86
C THR A 129 9.75 18.03 -13.04
N LYS A 130 9.63 17.52 -14.26
CA LYS A 130 10.06 18.24 -15.47
C LYS A 130 9.25 19.52 -15.65
N ASP A 131 9.89 20.52 -16.26
CA ASP A 131 9.30 21.84 -16.52
C ASP A 131 8.66 22.45 -15.27
N ASN A 132 9.38 22.33 -14.14
CA ASN A 132 8.94 22.78 -12.81
C ASN A 132 7.63 22.14 -12.31
N GLY A 133 7.34 20.92 -12.76
CA GLY A 133 6.16 20.15 -12.34
C GLY A 133 4.89 20.48 -13.11
N ASN A 134 4.98 21.17 -14.25
CA ASN A 134 3.83 21.62 -15.05
C ASN A 134 3.05 20.50 -15.76
N TYR A 135 3.32 19.23 -15.45
CA TYR A 135 2.63 18.08 -16.03
C TYR A 135 1.51 17.52 -15.15
N GLY A 136 1.33 18.03 -13.93
CA GLY A 136 0.27 17.60 -13.03
C GLY A 136 -0.14 18.70 -12.07
N TYR A 137 -1.44 18.99 -12.00
CA TYR A 137 -2.00 20.04 -11.15
C TYR A 137 -3.22 19.56 -10.38
N ILE A 138 -3.34 20.02 -9.15
CA ILE A 138 -4.55 19.93 -8.32
C ILE A 138 -4.80 21.33 -7.78
N SER A 139 -6.01 21.85 -7.97
CA SER A 139 -6.37 23.22 -7.56
C SER A 139 -5.35 24.29 -7.97
N ASN A 140 -4.87 24.23 -9.22
CA ASN A 140 -3.89 25.17 -9.78
C ASN A 140 -2.50 25.18 -9.09
N HIS A 141 -2.23 24.20 -8.24
CA HIS A 141 -0.91 23.93 -7.66
C HIS A 141 -0.28 22.75 -8.39
N THR A 142 1.01 22.83 -8.74
CA THR A 142 1.68 21.65 -9.28
C THR A 142 1.74 20.58 -8.22
N MET A 143 1.57 19.32 -8.63
CA MET A 143 1.78 18.12 -7.80
C MET A 143 3.07 18.21 -6.97
N LEU A 144 4.18 18.57 -7.63
CA LEU A 144 5.46 18.86 -6.97
C LEU A 144 5.36 19.94 -5.87
N SER A 145 4.68 21.05 -6.12
CA SER A 145 4.52 22.12 -5.11
C SER A 145 3.67 21.67 -3.91
N MET A 146 2.67 20.82 -4.14
CA MET A 146 1.82 20.29 -3.08
C MET A 146 2.60 19.39 -2.14
N VAL A 147 3.31 18.37 -2.67
CA VAL A 147 4.09 17.47 -1.81
C VAL A 147 5.21 18.20 -1.07
N ARG A 148 5.89 19.17 -1.70
CA ARG A 148 6.92 19.99 -1.06
C ARG A 148 6.37 20.83 0.11
N ARG A 149 5.11 21.24 0.03
CA ARG A 149 4.44 22.04 1.07
C ARG A 149 3.90 21.18 2.22
N ILE A 150 3.39 19.99 1.91
CA ILE A 150 2.62 19.16 2.85
C ILE A 150 3.50 18.13 3.55
N VAL A 151 4.33 17.40 2.80
CA VAL A 151 5.11 16.26 3.32
C VAL A 151 6.02 16.64 4.49
N PRO A 152 6.76 17.78 4.48
CA PRO A 152 7.62 18.16 5.60
C PRO A 152 6.89 18.42 6.93
N LYS A 153 5.56 18.60 6.91
CA LYS A 153 4.74 18.83 8.10
C LYS A 153 4.17 17.53 8.68
N ALA A 154 4.23 16.43 7.94
CA ALA A 154 3.66 15.16 8.36
C ALA A 154 4.50 14.53 9.49
N LYS A 155 3.83 13.82 10.41
CA LYS A 155 4.51 13.03 11.45
C LYS A 155 5.23 11.82 10.86
N VAL A 156 4.58 11.19 9.88
CA VAL A 156 5.08 10.07 9.11
C VAL A 156 4.53 10.20 7.70
N THR A 157 5.35 9.86 6.71
CA THR A 157 4.96 9.82 5.31
C THR A 157 5.07 8.39 4.79
N ILE A 158 4.03 7.94 4.09
CA ILE A 158 3.93 6.61 3.51
C ILE A 158 3.69 6.76 2.00
N CYS A 159 4.54 6.15 1.20
CA CYS A 159 4.29 5.99 -0.23
C CYS A 159 3.45 4.74 -0.44
N MET A 160 2.23 4.91 -0.97
CA MET A 160 1.34 3.82 -1.36
C MET A 160 1.51 3.50 -2.85
N GLY A 161 2.18 2.38 -3.13
CA GLY A 161 2.39 1.83 -4.46
C GLY A 161 3.69 2.24 -5.14
N THR A 162 4.08 1.45 -6.15
CA THR A 162 5.38 1.60 -6.83
C THR A 162 5.56 2.97 -7.49
N CYS A 163 4.47 3.63 -7.90
CA CYS A 163 4.51 4.99 -8.43
C CYS A 163 5.06 6.01 -7.43
N SER A 164 4.49 6.09 -6.22
CA SER A 164 4.98 7.03 -5.20
C SER A 164 6.28 6.56 -4.55
N CYS A 165 6.53 5.26 -4.50
CA CYS A 165 7.79 4.73 -3.97
C CYS A 165 8.96 5.06 -4.91
N TYR A 166 8.84 4.74 -6.21
CA TYR A 166 9.98 4.65 -7.13
C TYR A 166 9.72 5.26 -8.52
N GLY A 167 8.61 5.97 -8.71
CA GLY A 167 8.27 6.65 -9.95
C GLY A 167 7.29 5.89 -10.86
N GLY A 168 7.24 4.55 -10.78
CA GLY A 168 6.23 3.73 -11.47
C GLY A 168 6.19 3.87 -12.99
N ILE A 169 5.00 3.66 -13.58
CA ILE A 169 4.84 3.49 -15.04
C ILE A 169 5.21 4.74 -15.84
N GLN A 170 4.82 5.93 -15.37
CA GLN A 170 5.15 7.21 -15.99
C GLN A 170 6.65 7.53 -15.97
N SER A 171 7.41 6.88 -15.08
CA SER A 171 8.87 7.05 -14.98
C SER A 171 9.64 6.06 -15.84
N ALA A 172 8.96 5.07 -16.43
CA ALA A 172 9.57 4.17 -17.41
C ALA A 172 10.08 4.97 -18.62
N LYS A 173 11.12 4.48 -19.28
CA LYS A 173 11.71 5.17 -20.44
C LYS A 173 10.65 5.44 -21.52
N PRO A 174 10.60 6.66 -22.10
CA PRO A 174 11.58 7.75 -21.98
C PRO A 174 11.31 8.77 -20.86
N ASN A 175 10.41 8.50 -19.90
CA ASN A 175 10.03 9.39 -18.81
C ASN A 175 9.70 10.83 -19.26
N PRO A 176 8.62 11.03 -20.05
CA PRO A 176 8.35 12.30 -20.71
C PRO A 176 8.09 13.46 -19.73
N THR A 177 7.62 13.16 -18.53
CA THR A 177 7.24 14.10 -17.46
C THR A 177 8.32 14.29 -16.40
N GLY A 178 9.46 13.59 -16.50
CA GLY A 178 10.48 13.56 -15.46
C GLY A 178 9.90 13.15 -14.10
N SER A 179 9.01 12.16 -14.10
CA SER A 179 8.41 11.63 -12.89
C SER A 179 9.44 10.90 -12.04
N LEU A 180 9.34 11.08 -10.72
CA LEU A 180 10.21 10.49 -9.71
C LEU A 180 9.38 9.91 -8.56
N GLY A 181 9.95 8.95 -7.82
CA GLY A 181 9.42 8.56 -6.51
C GLY A 181 9.51 9.72 -5.51
N LEU A 182 8.71 9.70 -4.45
CA LEU A 182 8.60 10.81 -3.50
C LEU A 182 9.93 11.14 -2.81
N ASN A 183 10.67 10.10 -2.36
CA ASN A 183 11.95 10.29 -1.68
C ASN A 183 12.99 10.93 -2.61
N ASP A 184 12.98 10.59 -3.90
CA ASP A 184 13.89 11.18 -4.89
C ASP A 184 13.46 12.61 -5.24
N ALA A 185 12.16 12.84 -5.43
CA ALA A 185 11.61 14.17 -5.74
C ALA A 185 11.83 15.20 -4.62
N LEU A 186 11.94 14.73 -3.37
CA LEU A 186 12.12 15.54 -2.17
C LEU A 186 13.47 15.29 -1.47
N ALA A 187 14.46 14.74 -2.19
CA ALA A 187 15.76 14.40 -1.62
C ALA A 187 16.47 15.63 -1.01
N ASP A 188 16.29 16.81 -1.61
CA ASP A 188 16.84 18.08 -1.14
C ASP A 188 16.25 18.53 0.21
N LEU A 189 15.05 18.05 0.56
CA LEU A 189 14.40 18.28 1.86
C LEU A 189 14.71 17.18 2.89
N GLY A 190 15.49 16.16 2.51
CA GLY A 190 15.85 15.05 3.39
C GLY A 190 14.69 14.14 3.78
N VAL A 191 13.60 14.13 2.99
CA VAL A 191 12.43 13.27 3.22
C VAL A 191 12.81 11.80 3.08
N LYS A 192 12.32 10.97 4.02
CA LYS A 192 12.49 9.51 4.03
C LYS A 192 11.17 8.84 4.34
N ALA A 193 10.27 8.81 3.37
CA ALA A 193 8.99 8.13 3.46
C ALA A 193 9.16 6.61 3.49
N ILE A 194 8.25 5.93 4.19
CA ILE A 194 8.14 4.47 4.20
C ILE A 194 7.51 4.04 2.87
N CYS A 195 8.11 3.08 2.18
CA CYS A 195 7.65 2.61 0.89
C CYS A 195 6.82 1.33 1.02
N LEU A 196 5.57 1.36 0.53
CA LEU A 196 4.72 0.17 0.34
C LEU A 196 4.52 -0.09 -1.16
N PRO A 197 5.51 -0.64 -1.87
CA PRO A 197 5.43 -0.85 -3.31
C PRO A 197 4.59 -2.08 -3.69
N GLY A 198 4.33 -2.19 -4.99
CA GLY A 198 3.34 -3.07 -5.60
C GLY A 198 2.46 -2.25 -6.52
N CYS A 199 1.93 -2.88 -7.57
CA CYS A 199 1.13 -2.21 -8.60
C CYS A 199 -0.24 -2.89 -8.77
N PRO A 200 -1.14 -2.82 -7.77
CA PRO A 200 -1.03 -2.08 -6.50
C PRO A 200 -0.43 -2.92 -5.34
N PRO A 201 -0.07 -2.29 -4.20
CA PRO A 201 0.33 -3.01 -3.00
C PRO A 201 -0.85 -3.76 -2.37
N ASN A 202 -0.56 -4.76 -1.54
CA ASN A 202 -1.60 -5.48 -0.79
C ASN A 202 -2.17 -4.57 0.33
N PRO A 203 -3.50 -4.40 0.46
CA PRO A 203 -4.09 -3.56 1.50
C PRO A 203 -3.71 -3.97 2.93
N LEU A 204 -3.47 -5.27 3.17
CA LEU A 204 -3.04 -5.75 4.49
C LEU A 204 -1.68 -5.18 4.91
N ASN A 205 -0.81 -4.84 3.95
CA ASN A 205 0.50 -4.24 4.25
C ASN A 205 0.33 -2.82 4.79
N PHE A 206 -0.60 -2.04 4.23
CA PHE A 206 -0.93 -0.71 4.72
C PHE A 206 -1.57 -0.77 6.11
N VAL A 207 -2.58 -1.61 6.28
CA VAL A 207 -3.26 -1.77 7.57
C VAL A 207 -2.28 -2.27 8.65
N GLY A 208 -1.42 -3.23 8.33
CA GLY A 208 -0.36 -3.70 9.23
C GLY A 208 0.64 -2.60 9.60
N LEU A 209 0.98 -1.71 8.66
CA LEU A 209 1.85 -0.56 8.94
C LEU A 209 1.19 0.45 9.89
N VAL A 210 -0.10 0.75 9.70
CA VAL A 210 -0.87 1.61 10.61
C VAL A 210 -0.88 1.02 12.02
N VAL A 211 -1.12 -0.28 12.15
CA VAL A 211 -1.08 -0.98 13.44
C VAL A 211 0.32 -0.94 14.08
N ALA A 212 1.39 -1.18 13.30
CA ALA A 212 2.75 -1.08 13.80
C ALA A 212 3.04 0.32 14.37
N TYR A 213 2.64 1.36 13.64
CA TYR A 213 2.80 2.74 14.05
C TYR A 213 2.02 3.05 15.34
N LEU A 214 0.74 2.69 15.39
CA LEU A 214 -0.14 2.94 16.55
C LEU A 214 0.29 2.17 17.81
N THR A 215 0.87 0.98 17.65
CA THR A 215 1.38 0.18 18.77
C THR A 215 2.79 0.54 19.21
N GLY A 216 3.44 1.50 18.54
CA GLY A 216 4.84 1.88 18.79
C GLY A 216 5.83 0.77 18.47
N GLN A 217 5.44 -0.18 17.60
CA GLN A 217 6.33 -1.24 17.16
C GLN A 217 7.42 -0.68 16.26
N LYS A 218 8.67 -1.14 16.46
CA LYS A 218 9.77 -0.80 15.57
C LYS A 218 9.48 -1.34 14.16
N ILE A 219 9.48 -0.44 13.17
CA ILE A 219 9.35 -0.78 11.75
C ILE A 219 10.77 -0.83 11.17
N GLU A 220 11.27 -2.03 10.93
CA GLU A 220 12.55 -2.22 10.24
C GLU A 220 12.34 -2.15 8.73
N LEU A 221 13.16 -1.34 8.06
CA LEU A 221 13.09 -1.09 6.63
C LEU A 221 14.31 -1.70 5.94
N ASP A 222 14.14 -2.16 4.70
CA ASP A 222 15.26 -2.48 3.81
C ASP A 222 15.84 -1.23 3.15
N ASP A 223 16.84 -1.43 2.28
CA ASP A 223 17.54 -0.35 1.56
C ASP A 223 16.63 0.42 0.58
N TYR A 224 15.46 -0.13 0.25
CA TYR A 224 14.42 0.52 -0.57
C TYR A 224 13.29 1.12 0.27
N TYR A 225 13.54 1.30 1.57
CA TYR A 225 12.60 1.85 2.56
C TYR A 225 11.32 1.02 2.74
N ARG A 226 11.36 -0.28 2.42
CA ARG A 226 10.21 -1.19 2.52
C ARG A 226 10.19 -1.89 3.88
N PRO A 227 9.05 -2.00 4.57
CA PRO A 227 8.97 -2.75 5.82
C PRO A 227 9.32 -4.24 5.65
N LEU A 228 10.36 -4.71 6.34
CA LEU A 228 10.83 -6.10 6.26
C LEU A 228 9.75 -7.13 6.64
N MET A 229 8.79 -6.75 7.49
CA MET A 229 7.66 -7.62 7.86
C MET A 229 6.77 -8.01 6.66
N PHE A 230 6.78 -7.23 5.57
CA PHE A 230 6.01 -7.51 4.35
C PHE A 230 6.90 -7.84 3.14
N TYR A 231 8.10 -7.26 3.08
CA TYR A 231 9.01 -7.34 1.94
C TYR A 231 10.34 -8.03 2.28
N GLY A 232 10.43 -8.77 3.38
CA GLY A 232 11.66 -9.45 3.83
C GLY A 232 11.94 -10.80 3.15
N SER A 233 11.05 -11.29 2.30
CA SER A 233 11.22 -12.55 1.55
C SER A 233 10.89 -12.33 0.09
N THR A 234 11.53 -13.10 -0.79
CA THR A 234 11.17 -13.10 -2.20
C THR A 234 9.84 -13.81 -2.42
N VAL A 235 9.11 -13.41 -3.45
CA VAL A 235 7.88 -14.10 -3.89
C VAL A 235 8.19 -15.57 -4.19
N HIS A 236 9.36 -15.87 -4.73
CA HIS A 236 9.79 -17.24 -5.04
C HIS A 236 9.95 -18.12 -3.79
N GLU A 237 10.55 -17.60 -2.72
CA GLU A 237 10.70 -18.34 -1.45
C GLU A 237 9.36 -18.77 -0.86
N LEU A 238 8.30 -17.99 -1.12
CA LEU A 238 6.94 -18.24 -0.62
C LEU A 238 6.07 -19.03 -1.61
N CYS A 239 6.54 -19.31 -2.82
CA CYS A 239 5.73 -19.83 -3.93
C CYS A 239 5.43 -21.34 -3.81
N GLU A 240 4.17 -21.73 -3.99
CA GLU A 240 3.74 -23.13 -3.99
C GLU A 240 4.36 -23.97 -5.14
N ARG A 241 4.79 -23.32 -6.23
CA ARG A 241 5.46 -23.97 -7.37
C ARG A 241 6.98 -24.11 -7.18
N LYS A 242 7.55 -23.66 -6.05
CA LYS A 242 8.99 -23.74 -5.79
C LYS A 242 9.54 -25.17 -5.91
N LYS A 243 8.77 -26.18 -5.46
CA LYS A 243 9.13 -27.60 -5.62
C LYS A 243 9.40 -28.01 -7.08
N HIS A 244 8.67 -27.43 -8.04
CA HIS A 244 8.85 -27.69 -9.47
C HIS A 244 10.11 -26.98 -9.98
N PHE A 245 10.36 -25.76 -9.52
CA PHE A 245 11.60 -25.03 -9.82
C PHE A 245 12.84 -25.83 -9.36
N ASP A 246 12.82 -26.32 -8.12
CA ASP A 246 13.93 -27.09 -7.54
C ASP A 246 14.16 -28.43 -8.28
N ALA A 247 13.12 -28.96 -8.94
CA ALA A 247 13.16 -30.20 -9.71
C ALA A 247 13.49 -30.01 -11.21
N GLY A 248 13.65 -28.76 -11.69
CA GLY A 248 13.85 -28.47 -13.11
C GLY A 248 12.60 -28.66 -13.98
N GLU A 249 11.42 -28.60 -13.37
CA GLU A 249 10.11 -28.81 -14.00
C GLU A 249 9.49 -27.46 -14.40
N PHE A 250 9.78 -27.02 -15.62
CA PHE A 250 9.36 -25.72 -16.17
C PHE A 250 8.32 -25.87 -17.28
N ALA A 251 7.30 -25.03 -17.26
CA ALA A 251 6.33 -24.95 -18.35
C ALA A 251 6.96 -24.25 -19.57
N PRO A 252 7.03 -24.87 -20.76
CA PRO A 252 7.67 -24.28 -21.94
C PRO A 252 6.77 -23.27 -22.67
N SER A 253 5.45 -23.34 -22.48
CA SER A 253 4.47 -22.43 -23.05
C SER A 253 3.19 -22.42 -22.20
N PHE A 254 2.34 -21.39 -22.33
CA PHE A 254 1.08 -21.30 -21.58
C PHE A 254 0.05 -22.38 -21.94
N ASP A 255 0.10 -22.91 -23.16
CA ASP A 255 -0.79 -23.96 -23.68
C ASP A 255 -0.29 -25.39 -23.43
N SER A 256 0.90 -25.54 -22.86
CA SER A 256 1.54 -26.83 -22.58
C SER A 256 0.81 -27.64 -21.49
N GLU A 257 1.00 -28.96 -21.52
CA GLU A 257 0.47 -29.84 -20.45
C GLU A 257 1.19 -29.62 -19.12
N GLU A 258 2.45 -29.17 -19.15
CA GLU A 258 3.22 -28.73 -18.00
C GLU A 258 2.59 -27.51 -17.32
N ALA A 259 2.19 -26.49 -18.10
CA ALA A 259 1.44 -25.36 -17.57
C ALA A 259 0.10 -25.80 -16.96
N ARG A 260 -0.63 -26.71 -17.64
CA ARG A 260 -1.89 -27.30 -17.12
C ARG A 260 -1.68 -28.07 -15.81
N LYS A 261 -0.52 -28.71 -15.62
CA LYS A 261 -0.14 -29.42 -14.39
C LYS A 261 0.40 -28.51 -13.28
N GLY A 262 0.53 -27.20 -13.54
CA GLY A 262 1.00 -26.24 -12.55
C GLY A 262 2.52 -26.22 -12.36
N TRP A 263 3.29 -26.60 -13.39
CA TRP A 263 4.76 -26.51 -13.37
C TRP A 263 5.26 -25.08 -13.20
N CYS A 264 6.55 -24.93 -12.88
CA CYS A 264 7.13 -23.63 -12.62
C CYS A 264 7.09 -22.73 -13.87
N LEU A 265 6.80 -21.44 -13.68
CA LEU A 265 6.67 -20.45 -14.75
C LEU A 265 7.97 -19.68 -15.02
N TYR A 266 9.12 -20.19 -14.57
CA TYR A 266 10.40 -19.49 -14.72
C TYR A 266 10.78 -19.31 -16.20
N ASP A 267 10.66 -20.34 -17.02
CA ASP A 267 10.93 -20.25 -18.48
C ASP A 267 9.93 -19.36 -19.22
N LEU A 268 8.82 -19.00 -18.58
CA LEU A 268 7.83 -18.04 -19.09
C LEU A 268 8.05 -16.63 -18.54
N GLY A 269 9.23 -16.34 -17.98
CA GLY A 269 9.66 -15.00 -17.55
C GLY A 269 9.29 -14.63 -16.11
N CYS A 270 9.00 -15.60 -15.23
CA CYS A 270 8.66 -15.27 -13.84
C CYS A 270 9.82 -14.57 -13.12
N LYS A 271 9.57 -13.33 -12.67
CA LYS A 271 10.50 -12.47 -11.91
C LYS A 271 10.46 -12.70 -10.39
N GLY A 272 9.65 -13.65 -9.94
CA GLY A 272 9.48 -13.98 -8.51
C GLY A 272 10.80 -14.19 -7.74
N PRO A 273 11.86 -14.79 -8.33
CA PRO A 273 13.14 -14.96 -7.65
C PRO A 273 13.85 -13.65 -7.27
N GLY A 274 13.65 -12.58 -8.03
CA GLY A 274 14.24 -11.25 -7.77
C GLY A 274 13.26 -10.24 -7.20
N THR A 275 12.05 -10.67 -6.80
CA THR A 275 10.98 -9.78 -6.36
C THR A 275 10.64 -10.03 -4.90
N TYR A 276 10.70 -8.99 -4.07
CA TYR A 276 10.34 -9.02 -2.67
C TYR A 276 8.90 -8.58 -2.47
N ASN A 277 8.05 -9.50 -2.00
CA ASN A 277 6.65 -9.25 -1.68
C ASN A 277 6.04 -10.45 -0.95
N ASN A 278 4.91 -10.24 -0.28
CA ASN A 278 4.20 -11.30 0.46
C ASN A 278 3.03 -11.92 -0.32
N CYS A 279 2.95 -11.74 -1.66
CA CYS A 279 1.82 -12.16 -2.50
C CYS A 279 1.34 -13.60 -2.24
N PRO A 280 2.20 -14.64 -2.18
CA PRO A 280 1.73 -16.02 -2.00
C PRO A 280 1.21 -16.30 -0.58
N LYS A 281 1.70 -15.53 0.40
CA LYS A 281 1.31 -15.65 1.81
C LYS A 281 0.03 -14.89 2.12
N ALA A 282 -0.09 -13.65 1.64
CA ALA A 282 -1.22 -12.77 1.92
C ALA A 282 -2.39 -13.00 0.94
N LEU A 283 -2.09 -13.50 -0.26
CA LEU A 283 -2.99 -13.55 -1.42
C LEU A 283 -3.57 -12.16 -1.76
N PHE A 284 -4.33 -12.08 -2.85
CA PHE A 284 -5.16 -10.93 -3.17
C PHE A 284 -6.62 -11.37 -3.11
N ASN A 285 -7.46 -10.49 -2.55
CA ASN A 285 -8.91 -10.72 -2.42
C ASN A 285 -9.23 -12.06 -1.72
N GLN A 286 -8.36 -12.47 -0.79
CA GLN A 286 -8.48 -13.68 0.03
C GLN A 286 -8.55 -14.99 -0.77
N THR A 287 -8.24 -14.96 -2.07
CA THR A 287 -8.53 -16.08 -2.98
C THR A 287 -7.34 -16.49 -3.85
N SER A 288 -6.66 -15.54 -4.48
CA SER A 288 -5.70 -15.87 -5.54
C SER A 288 -4.54 -14.88 -5.59
N TRP A 289 -3.53 -15.22 -6.39
CA TRP A 289 -2.38 -14.38 -6.70
C TRP A 289 -1.83 -14.78 -8.09
N PRO A 290 -0.95 -13.98 -8.74
CA PRO A 290 -0.59 -14.17 -10.14
C PRO A 290 -0.18 -15.61 -10.55
N VAL A 291 0.73 -16.24 -9.82
CA VAL A 291 1.22 -17.59 -10.19
C VAL A 291 0.19 -18.68 -9.87
N ALA A 292 -0.62 -18.53 -8.83
CA ALA A 292 -1.78 -19.40 -8.61
C ALA A 292 -2.77 -19.33 -9.79
N ALA A 293 -2.91 -18.15 -10.41
CA ALA A 293 -3.71 -17.95 -11.62
C ALA A 293 -2.99 -18.41 -12.92
N GLY A 294 -1.77 -18.94 -12.84
CA GLY A 294 -1.02 -19.44 -14.00
C GLY A 294 -0.18 -18.40 -14.74
N HIS A 295 0.00 -17.20 -14.19
CA HIS A 295 0.76 -16.12 -14.81
C HIS A 295 2.08 -15.83 -14.07
N PRO A 296 3.20 -15.60 -14.79
CA PRO A 296 4.47 -15.22 -14.16
C PRO A 296 4.33 -13.92 -13.34
N CYS A 297 5.09 -13.84 -12.25
CA CYS A 297 5.29 -12.57 -11.54
C CYS A 297 6.07 -11.61 -12.44
N ILE A 298 5.66 -10.34 -12.48
CA ILE A 298 6.29 -9.29 -13.29
C ILE A 298 7.26 -8.39 -12.51
N GLY A 299 7.44 -8.63 -11.21
CA GLY A 299 8.32 -7.83 -10.36
C GLY A 299 7.76 -6.46 -9.94
N CYS A 300 6.44 -6.32 -9.84
CA CYS A 300 5.79 -5.02 -9.70
C CYS A 300 6.09 -4.24 -8.41
N SER A 301 6.74 -4.85 -7.40
CA SER A 301 7.18 -4.18 -6.17
C SER A 301 8.66 -3.79 -6.15
N GLU A 302 9.39 -4.06 -7.22
CA GLU A 302 10.77 -3.61 -7.36
C GLU A 302 10.85 -2.22 -7.99
N PRO A 303 11.87 -1.42 -7.64
CA PRO A 303 12.18 -0.18 -8.34
C PRO A 303 12.39 -0.43 -9.83
N ASN A 304 11.93 0.53 -10.66
CA ASN A 304 12.18 0.54 -12.10
C ASN A 304 11.76 -0.73 -12.88
N PHE A 305 10.84 -1.54 -12.33
CA PHE A 305 10.50 -2.84 -12.91
C PHE A 305 9.96 -2.79 -14.36
N TRP A 306 9.38 -1.66 -14.78
CA TRP A 306 8.90 -1.48 -16.15
C TRP A 306 10.02 -1.54 -17.19
N ASP A 307 11.23 -1.12 -16.83
CA ASP A 307 12.40 -1.17 -17.71
C ASP A 307 13.31 -2.36 -17.37
N ASP A 308 13.48 -2.68 -16.09
CA ASP A 308 14.45 -3.70 -15.66
C ASP A 308 13.90 -5.14 -15.74
N MET A 309 12.58 -5.30 -15.69
CA MET A 309 11.93 -6.62 -15.74
C MET A 309 11.26 -6.90 -17.10
N THR A 310 11.39 -6.00 -18.08
CA THR A 310 10.92 -6.23 -19.45
C THR A 310 12.06 -6.75 -20.35
N PRO A 311 11.79 -7.64 -21.33
CA PRO A 311 10.49 -8.24 -21.65
C PRO A 311 9.98 -9.18 -20.55
N PHE A 312 8.70 -9.04 -20.17
CA PHE A 312 8.16 -9.75 -18.99
C PHE A 312 8.14 -11.27 -19.14
N TYR A 313 8.14 -11.80 -20.36
CA TYR A 313 8.06 -13.23 -20.65
C TYR A 313 9.42 -13.88 -20.96
N GLU A 314 10.52 -13.19 -20.66
CA GLU A 314 11.89 -13.66 -20.86
C GLU A 314 12.65 -13.58 -19.53
N ASN A 315 13.62 -14.47 -19.30
CA ASN A 315 14.47 -14.50 -18.09
C ASN A 315 15.95 -14.65 -18.46
#